data_AF-A0A436RVK2-F1
#
_entry.id   AF-A0A436RVK2-F1
#
_cell.length_a   1.000
_cell.length_b   1.000
_cell.length_c   1.000
_cell.angle_alpha   90.00
_cell.angle_beta   90.00
_cell.angle_gamma   90.00
#
_symmetry.space_group_name_H-M   'P 1'
#
loop_
_entity.id
_entity.type
_entity.pdbx_description
1 polymer ?
#
loop_
_entity_poly.entity_id
_entity_poly.type
_entity_poly.pdbx_seq_one_letter_code
_entity_poly.pdbx_strand_id
1 'polypeptide(L)' 'MFVSLDKICDERPSWLILEGPIDRQPQYVEAVPTCRSAYERVDASTSWGLSGLAWTLYQRRY' A
#
# COMPACT_ATOMS: atom_id res chain seq x y z
N MET A 1 7.53 5.73 -8.33
CA MET A 1 6.44 5.73 -9.34
C MET A 1 5.14 5.91 -8.57
N PHE A 2 4.47 7.05 -8.70
CA PHE A 2 3.22 7.30 -7.99
C PHE A 2 2.08 6.66 -8.78
N VAL A 3 1.36 5.71 -8.19
CA VAL A 3 0.11 5.21 -8.77
C VAL A 3 -0.89 6.35 -8.65
N SER A 4 -1.41 6.86 -9.77
CA SER A 4 -2.47 7.87 -9.72
C SER A 4 -3.70 7.28 -9.02
N LEU A 5 -4.37 8.08 -8.20
CA LEU A 5 -5.55 7.63 -7.45
C LEU A 5 -6.62 7.04 -8.39
N ASP A 6 -6.75 7.59 -9.61
CA ASP A 6 -7.64 7.09 -10.65
C ASP A 6 -7.37 5.63 -11.02
N LYS A 7 -6.09 5.21 -11.09
CA LYS A 7 -5.72 3.81 -11.37
C LYS A 7 -6.13 2.86 -10.26
N ILE A 8 -6.17 3.32 -9.01
CA ILE A 8 -6.61 2.47 -7.88
C ILE A 8 -8.10 2.16 -8.02
N CYS A 9 -8.91 3.11 -8.48
CA CYS A 9 -10.35 2.88 -8.66
C CYS A 9 -10.72 2.11 -9.92
N ASP A 10 -9.95 2.28 -10.99
CA ASP A 10 -10.17 1.59 -12.27
C ASP A 10 -9.66 0.16 -12.23
N GLU A 11 -8.41 -0.04 -11.79
CA GLU A 11 -7.77 -1.36 -11.80
C GLU A 11 -8.09 -2.16 -10.53
N ARG A 12 -8.40 -1.46 -9.42
CA ARG A 12 -8.69 -2.02 -8.09
C ARG A 12 -7.73 -3.16 -7.76
N PRO A 13 -6.44 -2.87 -7.61
CA PRO A 13 -5.44 -3.91 -7.43
C PRO A 13 -5.71 -4.70 -6.14
N SER A 14 -5.41 -6.00 -6.18
CA SER A 14 -5.52 -6.86 -5.00
C SER A 14 -4.41 -6.59 -3.96
N TRP A 15 -3.33 -5.93 -4.38
CA TRP A 15 -2.12 -5.72 -3.59
C TRP A 15 -1.59 -4.29 -3.76
N LEU A 16 -1.09 -3.71 -2.67
CA LEU A 16 -0.37 -2.44 -2.68
C LEU A 16 0.95 -2.58 -1.93
N ILE A 17 1.99 -1.96 -2.47
CA ILE A 17 3.28 -1.79 -1.78
C ILE A 17 3.48 -0.30 -1.57
N LEU A 18 3.75 0.08 -0.32
CA LEU A 18 4.04 1.46 0.06
C LEU A 18 5.46 1.53 0.62
N GLU A 19 6.29 2.34 -0.03
CA GLU A 19 7.66 2.62 0.40
C GLU A 19 7.67 3.71 1.49
N GLY A 20 8.45 3.51 2.53
CA GLY A 20 8.61 4.48 3.61
C GLY A 20 8.73 3.85 5.01
N PRO A 21 9.00 4.66 6.04
CA PRO A 21 9.19 4.18 7.41
C PRO A 21 7.96 3.42 7.93
N ILE A 22 8.14 2.15 8.32
CA ILE A 22 7.06 1.24 8.75
C ILE A 22 6.30 1.81 9.95
N ASP A 23 7.00 2.51 10.85
CA ASP A 23 6.43 3.16 12.04
C ASP A 23 5.42 4.26 11.70
N ARG A 24 5.46 4.79 10.48
CA ARG A 24 4.53 5.83 10.00
C ARG A 24 3.43 5.29 9.10
N GLN A 25 3.43 3.98 8.83
CA GLN A 25 2.47 3.35 7.94
C GLN A 25 1.38 2.64 8.75
N PRO A 26 0.09 2.97 8.54
CA PRO A 26 -1.01 2.45 9.36
C PRO A 26 -1.30 0.99 9.06
N GLN A 27 -1.94 0.29 10.00
CA GLN A 27 -2.39 -1.10 9.79
C GLN A 27 -3.48 -1.20 8.69
N TYR A 28 -4.27 -0.14 8.50
CA TYR A 28 -5.32 -0.07 7.50
C TYR A 28 -5.18 1.19 6.66
N VAL A 29 -5.32 1.05 5.35
CA VAL A 29 -5.26 2.15 4.39
C VAL A 29 -6.55 2.17 3.59
N GLU A 30 -7.28 3.27 3.68
CA GLU A 30 -8.34 3.58 2.72
C GLU A 30 -7.72 4.45 1.62
N ALA A 31 -7.23 3.79 0.56
CA ALA A 31 -6.42 4.46 -0.46
C ALA A 31 -7.24 5.48 -1.27
N VAL A 32 -8.51 5.12 -1.57
CA VAL A 32 -9.46 6.02 -2.22
C VAL A 32 -10.87 5.77 -1.66
N PRO A 33 -11.45 6.73 -0.91
CA PRO A 33 -12.78 6.57 -0.31
C PRO A 33 -13.91 6.40 -1.33
N THR A 34 -13.82 7.07 -2.48
CA THR A 34 -14.89 7.09 -3.49
C THR A 34 -15.14 5.74 -4.14
N CYS A 35 -14.14 4.85 -4.17
CA CYS A 35 -14.25 3.51 -4.72
C CYS A 35 -14.07 2.40 -3.67
N ARG A 36 -14.20 2.73 -2.37
CA ARG A 36 -14.13 1.78 -1.24
C ARG A 36 -12.92 0.84 -1.29
N SER A 37 -11.78 1.35 -1.75
CA SER A 37 -10.57 0.55 -1.86
C SER A 37 -9.84 0.57 -0.52
N ALA A 38 -10.26 -0.31 0.38
CA ALA A 38 -9.66 -0.54 1.68
C ALA A 38 -8.60 -1.65 1.59
N TYR A 39 -7.49 -1.44 2.30
CA TYR A 39 -6.39 -2.38 2.35
C TYR A 39 -5.91 -2.59 3.78
N GLU A 40 -5.47 -3.81 4.07
CA GLU A 40 -4.92 -4.20 5.36
C GLU A 40 -3.45 -4.59 5.20
N ARG A 41 -2.62 -4.12 6.12
CA ARG A 41 -1.20 -4.46 6.15
C ARG A 41 -1.05 -5.94 6.50
N VAL A 42 -0.39 -6.67 5.62
CA VAL A 42 -0.10 -8.09 5.84
C VAL A 42 1.38 -8.34 6.14
N ASP A 43 2.27 -7.45 5.69
CA ASP A 43 3.70 -7.59 5.90
C ASP A 43 4.42 -6.24 5.83
N ALA A 44 5.61 -6.16 6.42
CA ALA A 44 6.50 -5.01 6.33
C ALA A 44 7.95 -5.43 6.52
N SER A 45 8.87 -4.86 5.75
CA SER A 45 10.31 -5.09 5.90
C SER A 45 11.07 -3.79 5.94
N THR A 46 12.06 -3.73 6.83
CA THR A 46 12.98 -2.60 6.98
C THR A 46 14.07 -2.59 5.90
N SER A 47 14.14 -3.64 5.06
CA SER A 47 15.11 -3.71 3.97
C SER A 47 14.58 -4.49 2.76
N TRP A 48 14.75 -3.90 1.57
CA TRP A 48 14.58 -4.59 0.29
C TRP A 48 15.68 -4.19 -0.67
N GLY A 49 16.49 -5.17 -1.08
CA GLY A 49 17.57 -4.94 -2.04
C GLY A 49 18.58 -3.89 -1.57
N LEU A 50 19.28 -3.26 -2.52
CA LEU A 50 20.35 -2.29 -2.25
C LEU A 50 19.83 -0.87 -1.94
N SER A 51 18.52 -0.61 -2.05
CA SER A 51 17.96 0.73 -1.82
C SER A 51 17.90 1.09 -0.33
N GLY A 52 17.89 0.08 0.55
CA GLY A 52 17.71 0.28 1.99
C GLY A 52 16.36 0.88 2.38
N LEU A 53 15.42 0.97 1.41
CA LEU A 53 14.10 1.53 1.67
C LEU A 53 13.23 0.47 2.35
N ALA A 54 12.62 0.89 3.45
CA ALA A 54 11.58 0.11 4.09
C ALA A 54 10.30 0.11 3.22
N TRP A 55 9.56 -0.98 3.27
CA TRP A 55 8.29 -1.13 2.58
C TRP A 55 7.26 -1.80 3.46
N THR A 56 6.00 -1.58 3.11
CA THR A 56 4.84 -2.23 3.71
C THR A 56 3.94 -2.78 2.61
N LEU A 57 3.54 -4.05 2.75
CA LEU A 57 2.65 -4.74 1.83
C LEU A 57 1.24 -4.77 2.41
N TYR A 58 0.29 -4.42 1.57
CA TYR A 58 -1.11 -4.40 1.89
C TYR A 58 -1.91 -5.28 0.94
N GLN A 59 -2.88 -6.00 1.48
CA GLN A 59 -3.87 -6.77 0.72
C GLN A 59 -5.21 -6.03 0.73
N ARG A 60 -5.88 -5.98 -0.42
CA ARG A 60 -7.21 -5.40 -0.52
C ARG A 60 -8.20 -6.21 0.32
N ARG A 61 -9.01 -5.51 1.10
CA ARG A 61 -10.12 -6.08 1.87
C ARG A 61 -11.39 -6.03 1.02
N TYR A 62 -12.13 -7.14 0.98
CA TYR A 62 -13.43 -7.24 0.31
C TYR A 62 -14.56 -6.70 1.18
#